data_AF-A0A8T1H159-F1
#
_entry.id   AF-A0A8T1H159-F1
#
_cell.length_a   1.000
_cell.length_b   1.000
_cell.length_c   1.000
_cell.angle_alpha   90.00
_cell.angle_beta   90.00
_cell.angle_gamma   90.00
#
_symmetry.space_group_name_H-M   'P 1'
#
loop_
_entity.id
_entity.type
_entity.pdbx_description
1 polymer ?
#
loop_
_entity_poly.entity_id
_entity_poly.type
_entity_poly.pdbx_seq_one_letter_code
_entity_poly.pdbx_strand_id
1 'polypeptide(L)'
;MGVLLVGCASHRLNLAVKQSLEPHEEDLENVQVLMRKLCTLKEAAKRRAKTPLLPVLRQEKRWSSTFAMLDRYVRLREFLSADDGEIAELLPSRSTHRSLQTLLEEMKDIESISKKLQSDGLTPLQARELFDGLLEL
;
A
#
# COMPACT_ATOMS: atom_id res chain seq x y z
N MET A 1 22.68 -23.09 17.80
CA MET A 1 23.09 -22.27 16.65
C MET A 1 21.94 -22.17 15.67
N GLY A 2 21.27 -21.01 15.56
CA GLY A 2 20.29 -20.86 14.49
C GLY A 2 19.21 -19.83 14.75
N VAL A 3 19.51 -18.55 14.52
CA VAL A 3 18.55 -17.53 14.06
C VAL A 3 19.35 -16.42 13.35
N LEU A 4 19.74 -16.65 12.09
CA LEU A 4 20.39 -15.62 11.25
C LEU A 4 19.86 -15.63 9.80
N LEU A 5 18.67 -16.18 9.55
CA LEU A 5 18.08 -16.25 8.19
C LEU A 5 16.87 -15.33 7.98
N VAL A 6 16.06 -15.10 9.01
CA VAL A 6 14.86 -14.24 8.91
C VAL A 6 15.25 -12.78 8.61
N GLY A 7 16.31 -12.27 9.25
CA GLY A 7 16.78 -10.90 9.05
C GLY A 7 17.21 -10.59 7.61
N CYS A 8 17.93 -11.53 6.96
CA CYS A 8 18.36 -11.38 5.58
C CYS A 8 17.16 -11.44 4.60
N ALA A 9 16.21 -12.33 4.84
CA ALA A 9 15.07 -12.53 3.96
C ALA A 9 14.07 -11.36 4.03
N SER A 10 13.74 -10.87 5.23
CA SER A 10 12.91 -9.67 5.40
C SER A 10 13.58 -8.41 4.81
N HIS A 11 14.90 -8.30 4.91
CA HIS A 11 15.65 -7.20 4.30
C HIS A 11 15.61 -7.25 2.77
N ARG A 12 15.84 -8.43 2.16
CA ARG A 12 15.76 -8.64 0.70
C ARG A 12 14.36 -8.34 0.18
N LEU A 13 13.33 -8.79 0.88
CA LEU A 13 11.94 -8.46 0.53
C LEU A 13 11.69 -6.96 0.55
N ASN A 14 12.10 -6.28 1.62
CA ASN A 14 11.95 -4.84 1.71
C ASN A 14 12.71 -4.08 0.60
N LEU A 15 13.83 -4.62 0.11
CA LEU A 15 14.54 -4.06 -1.04
C LEU A 15 13.77 -4.27 -2.35
N ALA A 16 13.24 -5.48 -2.58
CA ALA A 16 12.44 -5.80 -3.76
C ALA A 16 11.17 -4.93 -3.85
N VAL A 17 10.46 -4.77 -2.73
CA VAL A 17 9.27 -3.88 -2.67
C VAL A 17 9.65 -2.43 -2.95
N LYS A 18 10.81 -1.95 -2.47
CA LYS A 18 11.24 -0.59 -2.79
C LYS A 18 11.51 -0.39 -4.28
N GLN A 19 12.13 -1.38 -4.93
CA GLN A 19 12.37 -1.35 -6.37
C GLN A 19 11.07 -1.35 -7.18
N SER A 20 10.04 -2.07 -6.74
CA SER A 20 8.73 -2.05 -7.41
C SER A 20 7.94 -0.76 -7.15
N LEU A 21 8.15 -0.09 -6.01
CA LEU A 21 7.51 1.19 -5.70
C LEU A 21 8.15 2.38 -6.41
N GLU A 22 9.46 2.34 -6.69
CA GLU A 22 10.23 3.43 -7.28
C GLU A 22 9.62 4.03 -8.56
N PRO A 23 9.14 3.24 -9.54
CA PRO A 23 8.49 3.77 -10.74
C PRO A 23 7.18 4.53 -10.48
N HIS A 24 6.55 4.30 -9.32
CA HIS A 24 5.25 4.86 -8.97
C HIS A 24 5.34 6.00 -7.95
N GLU A 25 6.53 6.43 -7.53
CA GLU A 25 6.66 7.35 -6.40
C GLU A 25 5.95 8.70 -6.59
N GLU A 26 5.92 9.23 -7.82
CA GLU A 26 5.16 10.45 -8.13
C GLU A 26 3.65 10.23 -7.92
N ASP A 27 3.11 9.14 -8.46
CA ASP A 27 1.70 8.77 -8.30
C ASP A 27 1.35 8.54 -6.82
N LEU A 28 2.26 7.95 -6.05
CA LEU A 28 2.10 7.72 -4.62
C LEU A 28 2.10 9.01 -3.81
N GLU A 29 2.96 9.99 -4.15
CA GLU A 29 2.92 11.31 -3.50
C GLU A 29 1.63 12.05 -3.86
N ASN A 30 1.15 11.95 -5.10
CA ASN A 30 -0.13 12.52 -5.49
C ASN A 30 -1.30 11.92 -4.66
N VAL A 31 -1.30 10.60 -4.45
CA VAL A 31 -2.26 9.95 -3.54
C VAL A 31 -2.09 10.44 -2.10
N GLN A 32 -0.86 10.60 -1.62
CA GLN A 32 -0.59 11.12 -0.28
C GLN A 32 -1.14 12.55 -0.10
N VAL A 33 -0.97 13.42 -1.10
CA VAL A 33 -1.55 14.78 -1.10
C VAL A 33 -3.07 14.72 -1.04
N LEU A 34 -3.70 13.88 -1.87
CA LEU A 34 -5.14 13.65 -1.81
C LEU A 34 -5.59 13.17 -0.41
N MET A 35 -4.88 12.19 0.17
CA MET A 35 -5.21 11.65 1.49
C MET A 35 -5.08 12.72 2.60
N ARG A 36 -4.08 13.60 2.52
CA ARG A 36 -3.95 14.78 3.41
C ARG A 36 -5.14 15.74 3.24
N LYS A 37 -5.55 16.03 2.01
CA LYS A 37 -6.72 16.90 1.73
C LYS A 37 -7.99 16.30 2.34
N LEU A 38 -8.19 15.00 2.20
CA LEU A 38 -9.34 14.29 2.80
C LEU A 38 -9.31 14.32 4.33
N CYS A 39 -8.14 14.46 4.97
CA CYS A 39 -8.06 14.62 6.43
C CYS A 39 -8.50 16.00 6.94
N THR A 40 -8.64 17.01 6.07
CA THR A 40 -9.09 18.35 6.49
C THR A 40 -10.52 18.31 7.02
N LEU A 41 -10.86 19.20 7.98
CA LEU A 41 -12.15 19.18 8.67
C LEU A 41 -13.35 19.24 7.70
N LYS A 42 -13.26 20.10 6.68
CA LYS A 42 -14.30 20.27 5.67
C LYS A 42 -14.52 18.97 4.87
N GLU A 43 -13.45 18.40 4.34
CA GLU A 43 -13.51 17.18 3.53
C GLU A 43 -13.83 15.94 4.37
N ALA A 44 -13.38 15.91 5.63
CA ALA A 44 -13.74 14.88 6.58
C ALA A 44 -15.25 14.88 6.87
N ALA A 45 -15.87 16.05 7.02
CA ALA A 45 -17.32 16.15 7.22
C ALA A 45 -18.09 15.63 5.99
N LYS A 46 -17.72 16.09 4.78
CA LYS A 46 -18.32 15.61 3.52
C LYS A 46 -18.16 14.10 3.34
N ARG A 47 -16.96 13.57 3.59
CA ARG A 47 -16.68 12.14 3.46
C ARG A 47 -17.49 11.30 4.44
N ARG A 48 -17.56 11.71 5.72
CA ARG A 48 -18.31 10.99 6.77
C ARG A 48 -19.79 10.83 6.44
N ALA A 49 -20.37 11.74 5.66
CA ALA A 49 -21.74 11.61 5.17
C ALA A 49 -21.91 10.47 4.15
N LYS A 50 -20.84 10.04 3.48
CA LYS A 50 -20.85 9.00 2.44
C LYS A 50 -20.26 7.67 2.90
N THR A 51 -19.24 7.70 3.75
CA THR A 51 -18.51 6.49 4.16
C THR A 51 -17.86 6.66 5.54
N PRO A 52 -17.82 5.61 6.38
CA PRO A 52 -17.08 5.62 7.65
C PRO A 52 -15.56 5.50 7.46
N LEU A 53 -15.08 5.23 6.24
CA LEU A 53 -13.67 5.03 5.98
C LEU A 53 -12.86 6.31 6.25
N LEU A 54 -11.75 6.15 6.97
CA LEU A 54 -10.78 7.22 7.22
C LEU A 54 -9.59 7.10 6.26
N PRO A 55 -9.05 8.23 5.76
CA PRO A 55 -7.78 8.25 5.04
C PRO A 55 -6.64 7.70 5.90
N VAL A 56 -5.64 7.15 5.24
CA VAL A 56 -4.40 6.66 5.85
C VAL A 56 -3.25 7.38 5.17
N LEU A 57 -2.29 7.86 5.95
CA LEU A 57 -1.08 8.50 5.42
C LEU A 57 0.06 7.50 5.42
N ARG A 58 0.84 7.47 4.33
CA ARG A 58 2.04 6.65 4.25
C ARG A 58 3.19 7.27 5.05
N GLN A 59 4.08 6.41 5.54
CA GLN A 59 5.42 6.72 6.01
C GLN A 59 6.42 6.25 4.95
N GLU A 60 7.14 7.18 4.33
CA GLU A 60 8.01 6.90 3.16
C GLU A 60 9.00 5.73 3.38
N LYS A 61 9.49 5.55 4.62
CA LYS A 61 10.47 4.49 4.92
C LYS A 61 9.87 3.09 5.09
N ARG A 62 8.53 2.95 5.11
CA ARG A 62 7.84 1.69 5.40
C ARG A 62 6.83 1.35 4.32
N TRP A 63 7.17 0.37 3.47
CA TRP A 63 6.31 -0.06 2.36
C TRP A 63 4.91 -0.53 2.82
N SER A 64 4.79 -1.14 4.00
CA SER A 64 3.50 -1.58 4.54
C SER A 64 2.53 -0.42 4.79
N SER A 65 3.05 0.78 5.07
CA SER A 65 2.23 1.98 5.18
C SER A 65 1.80 2.53 3.82
N THR A 66 2.64 2.38 2.79
CA THR A 66 2.28 2.67 1.39
C THR A 66 1.17 1.74 0.93
N PHE A 67 1.29 0.44 1.22
CA PHE A 67 0.24 -0.55 0.98
C PHE A 67 -1.08 -0.14 1.65
N ALA A 68 -1.05 0.15 2.96
CA ALA A 68 -2.25 0.53 3.71
C ALA A 68 -2.91 1.83 3.19
N MET A 69 -2.11 2.80 2.75
CA MET A 69 -2.60 4.01 2.10
C MET A 69 -3.28 3.69 0.77
N LEU A 70 -2.64 2.90 -0.09
CA LEU A 70 -3.18 2.54 -1.41
C LEU A 70 -4.47 1.73 -1.31
N ASP A 71 -4.49 0.69 -0.47
CA ASP A 71 -5.71 -0.09 -0.20
C ASP A 71 -6.85 0.83 0.23
N ARG A 72 -6.56 1.77 1.15
CA ARG A 72 -7.54 2.73 1.62
C ARG A 72 -8.00 3.67 0.51
N TYR A 73 -7.09 4.17 -0.30
CA TYR A 73 -7.41 5.06 -1.42
C TYR A 73 -8.32 4.37 -2.43
N VAL A 74 -8.01 3.14 -2.85
CA VAL A 74 -8.81 2.39 -3.82
C VAL A 74 -10.24 2.19 -3.31
N ARG A 75 -10.41 1.88 -2.02
CA ARG A 75 -11.74 1.76 -1.38
C ARG A 75 -12.45 3.10 -1.21
N LEU A 76 -11.71 4.19 -1.02
CA LEU A 76 -12.29 5.53 -0.93
C LEU A 76 -12.72 6.07 -2.30
N ARG A 77 -12.07 5.63 -3.39
CA ARG A 77 -12.21 6.18 -4.74
C ARG A 77 -13.66 6.28 -5.19
N GLU A 78 -14.50 5.28 -4.89
CA GLU A 78 -15.92 5.26 -5.27
C GLU A 78 -16.76 6.36 -4.60
N PHE A 79 -16.32 6.89 -3.45
CA PHE A 79 -17.03 7.92 -2.70
C PHE A 79 -16.59 9.35 -3.06
N LEU A 80 -15.46 9.48 -3.76
CA LEU A 80 -14.89 10.76 -4.17
C LEU A 80 -15.57 11.22 -5.47
N SER A 81 -16.12 12.43 -5.47
CA SER A 81 -16.76 13.01 -6.65
C SER A 81 -15.74 13.81 -7.46
N ALA A 82 -15.71 13.58 -8.77
CA ALA A 82 -14.94 14.38 -9.71
C ALA A 82 -15.55 15.77 -9.97
N ASP A 83 -16.77 16.02 -9.49
CA ASP A 83 -17.44 17.32 -9.59
C ASP A 83 -17.13 18.23 -8.39
N ASP A 84 -16.52 17.67 -7.33
CA ASP A 84 -16.05 18.47 -6.19
C ASP A 84 -14.71 19.12 -6.54
N GLY A 85 -14.78 20.36 -7.02
CA GLY A 85 -13.60 21.11 -7.50
C GLY A 85 -12.43 21.18 -6.52
N GLU A 86 -12.66 21.02 -5.21
CA GLU A 86 -11.57 21.03 -4.22
C GLU A 86 -10.73 19.75 -4.19
N ILE A 87 -11.28 18.63 -4.67
CA ILE A 87 -10.59 17.33 -4.70
C ILE A 87 -10.42 16.80 -6.13
N ALA A 88 -11.18 17.31 -7.09
CA ALA A 88 -11.16 16.87 -8.49
C ALA A 88 -9.76 16.97 -9.11
N GLU A 89 -9.05 18.09 -8.86
CA GLU A 89 -7.69 18.30 -9.35
C GLU A 89 -6.66 17.36 -8.71
N LEU A 90 -6.97 16.81 -7.53
CA LEU A 90 -6.12 15.88 -6.80
C LEU A 90 -6.44 14.42 -7.11
N LEU A 91 -7.50 14.13 -7.86
CA LEU A 91 -7.87 12.77 -8.19
C LEU A 91 -6.90 12.21 -9.23
N PRO A 92 -6.29 11.04 -8.98
CA PRO A 92 -5.48 10.39 -9.99
C PRO A 92 -6.29 10.10 -11.25
N SER A 93 -5.65 10.31 -12.40
CA SER A 93 -6.21 10.01 -13.72
C SER A 93 -6.68 8.56 -13.82
N ARG A 94 -7.51 8.23 -14.82
CA ARG A 94 -7.98 6.84 -15.00
C ARG A 94 -6.84 5.86 -15.24
N SER A 95 -5.82 6.25 -16.02
CA SER A 95 -4.63 5.43 -16.26
C SER A 95 -3.81 5.25 -14.99
N THR A 96 -3.53 6.34 -14.28
CA THR A 96 -2.82 6.31 -12.99
C THR A 96 -3.56 5.42 -11.97
N HIS A 97 -4.87 5.57 -11.85
CA HIS A 97 -5.67 4.76 -10.94
C HIS A 97 -5.55 3.26 -11.25
N ARG A 98 -5.62 2.87 -12.53
CA ARG A 98 -5.43 1.48 -12.95
C ARG A 98 -4.02 0.98 -12.65
N SER A 99 -3.01 1.79 -12.93
CA SER A 99 -1.61 1.50 -12.61
C SER A 99 -1.42 1.22 -11.11
N LEU A 100 -1.98 2.08 -10.25
CA LEU A 100 -1.97 1.92 -8.80
C LEU A 100 -2.77 0.70 -8.31
N GLN A 101 -3.83 0.31 -9.00
CA GLN A 101 -4.56 -0.93 -8.69
C GLN A 101 -3.70 -2.16 -9.01
N THR A 102 -3.01 -2.19 -10.15
CA THR A 102 -2.07 -3.26 -10.49
C THR A 102 -0.98 -3.38 -9.42
N LEU A 103 -0.35 -2.26 -9.07
CA LEU A 103 0.66 -2.20 -8.00
C LEU A 103 0.10 -2.73 -6.66
N LEU A 104 -1.13 -2.36 -6.30
CA LEU A 104 -1.77 -2.84 -5.08
C LEU A 104 -1.95 -4.37 -5.08
N GLU A 105 -2.36 -4.96 -6.20
CA GLU A 105 -2.49 -6.42 -6.31
C GLU A 105 -1.12 -7.11 -6.16
N GLU A 106 -0.06 -6.61 -6.82
CA GLU A 106 1.30 -7.13 -6.66
C GLU A 106 1.78 -7.09 -5.20
N MET A 107 1.46 -5.99 -4.50
CA MET A 107 1.82 -5.84 -3.09
C MET A 107 0.99 -6.73 -2.14
N LYS A 108 -0.22 -7.17 -2.52
CA LYS A 108 -1.06 -8.02 -1.66
C LYS A 108 -0.44 -9.38 -1.41
N ASP A 109 0.19 -9.97 -2.43
CA ASP A 109 0.86 -11.27 -2.29
C ASP A 109 2.02 -11.17 -1.31
N ILE A 110 2.81 -10.09 -1.43
CA ILE A 110 3.91 -9.76 -0.53
C ILE A 110 3.42 -9.55 0.91
N GLU A 111 2.34 -8.80 1.11
CA GLU A 111 1.73 -8.56 2.42
C GLU A 111 1.18 -9.86 3.04
N SER A 112 0.54 -10.71 2.24
CA SER A 112 0.03 -12.01 2.66
C SER A 112 1.16 -12.92 3.15
N ILE A 113 2.23 -13.04 2.37
CA ILE A 113 3.40 -13.83 2.72
C ILE A 113 4.10 -13.25 3.96
N SER A 114 4.26 -11.92 4.04
CA SER A 114 4.85 -11.25 5.20
C SER A 114 4.07 -11.54 6.49
N LYS A 115 2.73 -11.47 6.44
CA LYS A 115 1.86 -11.82 7.58
C LYS A 115 1.95 -13.29 7.94
N LYS A 116 1.98 -14.17 6.94
CA LYS A 116 2.14 -15.61 7.17
C LYS A 116 3.47 -15.90 7.87
N LEU A 117 4.57 -15.29 7.42
CA LEU A 117 5.89 -15.42 8.03
C LEU A 117 5.96 -14.90 9.47
N GLN A 118 5.11 -13.95 9.83
CA GLN A 118 5.00 -13.44 11.20
C GLN A 118 4.07 -14.28 12.09
N SER A 119 3.39 -15.29 11.55
CA SER A 119 2.51 -16.17 12.34
C SER A 119 3.33 -17.22 13.08
N ASP A 120 2.94 -17.48 14.34
CA ASP A 120 3.55 -18.52 15.14
C ASP A 120 3.20 -19.90 14.56
N GLY A 121 4.21 -20.75 14.36
CA GLY A 121 4.02 -22.14 13.90
C GLY A 121 4.65 -22.50 12.56
N LEU A 122 5.34 -21.57 11.89
CA LEU A 122 6.10 -21.90 10.68
C LEU A 122 7.43 -22.60 11.00
N THR A 123 7.67 -23.72 10.33
CA THR A 123 9.00 -24.33 10.33
C THR A 123 9.97 -23.50 9.48
N PRO A 124 11.28 -23.52 9.77
CA PRO A 124 12.28 -22.82 8.95
C PRO A 124 12.29 -23.22 7.48
N LEU A 125 11.93 -24.47 7.14
CA LEU A 125 11.82 -24.94 5.77
C LEU A 125 10.66 -24.29 5.03
N GLN A 126 9.47 -24.26 5.65
CA GLN A 126 8.29 -23.60 5.09
C GLN A 126 8.50 -22.09 4.92
N ALA A 127 9.19 -21.44 5.86
CA ALA A 127 9.56 -20.04 5.73
C ALA A 127 10.45 -19.80 4.50
N ARG A 128 11.41 -20.72 4.24
CA ARG A 128 12.29 -20.63 3.07
C ARG A 128 11.56 -20.86 1.75
N GLU A 129 10.69 -21.87 1.66
CA GLU A 129 9.86 -22.11 0.47
C GLU A 129 8.99 -20.90 0.12
N LEU A 130 8.39 -20.24 1.13
CA LEU A 130 7.62 -19.02 0.95
C LEU A 130 8.47 -17.84 0.46
N PHE A 131 9.71 -17.72 0.91
CA PHE A 131 10.62 -16.67 0.46
C PHE A 131 11.15 -16.92 -0.97
N ASP A 132 11.51 -18.16 -1.30
CA ASP A 132 12.05 -18.50 -2.62
C ASP A 132 10.97 -18.29 -3.70
N GLY A 133 9.72 -18.69 -3.44
CA GLY A 133 8.60 -18.42 -4.36
C GLY A 133 8.25 -16.92 -4.53
N LEU A 134 8.63 -16.06 -3.58
CA LEU A 134 8.40 -14.62 -3.65
C LEU A 134 9.48 -13.87 -4.46
N LEU A 135 10.68 -14.45 -4.57
CA LEU A 135 11.81 -13.85 -5.28
C LEU A 135 11.89 -14.30 -6.75
N GLU A 136 11.05 -15.25 -7.15
CA GLU A 136 10.87 -15.69 -8.54
C GLU A 136 9.69 -14.99 -9.25
N LEU A 137 9.00 -14.07 -8.58
CA LEU A 137 8.00 -13.15 -9.14
C LEU A 137 8.67 -11.90 -9.74
#